data_AF-A0A3N5UJQ1-F1
#
_entry.id   AF-A0A3N5UJQ1-F1
#
_cell.length_a   1.000
_cell.length_b   1.000
_cell.length_c   1.000
_cell.angle_alpha   90.00
_cell.angle_beta   90.00
_cell.angle_gamma   90.00
#
_symmetry.space_group_name_H-M   'P 1'
#
loop_
_entity.id
_entity.type
_entity.pdbx_description
1 polymer ?
#
loop_
_entity_poly.entity_id
_entity_poly.type
_entity_poly.pdbx_seq_one_letter_code
_entity_poly.pdbx_strand_id
1 'polypeptide(L)' 'MKKRSERKDELRPEYDMKSLLKGGARGKYAARYRAGTNLVLLEPEVAKAFPNDKAVNEALKLVMKLKQVQENASQYSTKR' A
#
# COMPACT_ATOMS: atom_id res chain seq x y z
N MET A 1 2.77 -40.27 -19.15
CA MET A 1 3.56 -39.03 -19.29
C MET A 1 2.80 -38.09 -20.23
N LYS A 2 2.34 -36.91 -19.77
CA LYS A 2 1.63 -35.95 -20.65
C LYS A 2 2.64 -35.33 -21.63
N LYS A 3 2.45 -35.55 -22.93
CA LYS A 3 3.20 -34.88 -24.01
C LYS A 3 3.04 -33.37 -23.84
N ARG A 4 4.16 -32.64 -23.74
CA ARG A 4 4.17 -31.18 -23.90
C ARG A 4 3.72 -30.89 -25.33
N SER A 5 2.51 -30.36 -25.49
CA SER A 5 2.09 -29.78 -26.77
C SER A 5 3.02 -28.61 -27.08
N GLU A 6 3.72 -28.68 -28.22
CA GLU A 6 4.43 -27.55 -28.80
C GLU A 6 3.40 -26.48 -29.18
N ARG A 7 3.07 -25.61 -28.23
CA ARG A 7 2.33 -24.40 -28.52
C ARG A 7 3.26 -23.54 -29.37
N LYS A 8 2.93 -23.38 -30.66
CA LYS A 8 3.63 -22.44 -31.54
C LYS A 8 3.54 -21.06 -30.90
N ASP A 9 4.67 -20.36 -30.86
CA ASP A 9 4.73 -19.01 -30.33
C ASP A 9 4.04 -18.08 -31.34
N GLU A 10 2.84 -17.60 -30.98
CA GLU A 10 2.02 -16.71 -31.82
C GLU A 10 2.41 -15.23 -31.62
N LEU A 11 3.38 -14.96 -30.74
CA LEU A 11 3.85 -13.59 -30.49
C LEU A 11 4.58 -13.03 -31.72
N ARG A 12 4.37 -11.74 -31.98
CA ARG A 12 5.14 -11.05 -33.02
C ARG A 12 6.62 -11.00 -32.63
N PRO A 13 7.56 -10.95 -33.59
CA PRO A 13 9.00 -10.95 -33.32
C PRO A 13 9.46 -9.84 -32.37
N GLU A 14 8.75 -8.70 -32.34
CA GLU A 14 9.07 -7.59 -31.44
C GLU A 14 8.75 -7.86 -29.96
N TYR A 15 7.96 -8.92 -29.68
CA TYR A 15 7.57 -9.34 -28.33
C TYR A 15 8.39 -10.54 -27.82
N ASP A 16 9.69 -10.60 -28.16
CA ASP A 16 10.58 -11.58 -27.56
C ASP A 16 10.80 -11.26 -26.06
N MET A 17 10.11 -12.02 -25.20
CA MET A 17 10.18 -11.86 -23.75
C MET A 17 11.60 -12.05 -23.19
N LYS A 18 12.48 -12.79 -23.87
CA LYS A 18 13.88 -12.96 -23.42
C LYS A 18 14.67 -11.67 -23.57
N SER A 19 14.48 -10.94 -24.66
CA SER A 19 15.10 -9.63 -24.88
C SER A 19 14.44 -8.54 -24.02
N LEU A 20 13.09 -8.50 -23.98
CA LEU A 20 12.34 -7.47 -23.25
C LEU A 20 12.51 -7.54 -21.73
N LEU A 21 12.64 -8.75 -21.18
CA LEU A 21 12.80 -8.96 -19.73
C LEU A 21 14.25 -9.27 -19.34
N LYS A 22 15.23 -8.82 -20.13
CA LYS A 22 16.65 -8.97 -19.80
C LYS A 22 16.95 -8.23 -18.48
N GLY A 23 17.23 -8.98 -17.42
CA GLY A 23 17.40 -8.43 -16.06
C GLY A 23 16.09 -8.20 -15.29
N GLY A 24 14.95 -8.61 -15.85
CA GLY A 24 13.66 -8.61 -15.17
C GLY A 24 13.61 -9.62 -14.03
N ALA A 25 13.38 -9.14 -12.81
CA ALA A 25 13.23 -10.00 -11.63
C ALA A 25 11.75 -10.34 -11.39
N ARG A 26 11.42 -11.64 -11.29
CA ARG A 26 10.07 -12.09 -10.94
C ARG A 26 9.72 -11.60 -9.53
N GLY A 27 8.60 -10.89 -9.40
CA GLY A 27 8.13 -10.41 -8.12
C GLY A 27 8.87 -9.18 -7.58
N LYS A 28 9.53 -8.38 -8.43
CA LYS A 28 10.23 -7.13 -8.06
C LYS A 28 9.43 -6.22 -7.10
N TYR A 29 8.11 -6.18 -7.23
CA TYR A 29 7.20 -5.39 -6.39
C TYR A 29 6.26 -6.23 -5.54
N ALA A 30 6.39 -7.57 -5.55
CA ALA A 30 5.50 -8.47 -4.84
C ALA A 30 5.53 -8.24 -3.33
N ALA A 31 6.70 -7.95 -2.76
CA ALA A 31 6.83 -7.61 -1.35
C ALA A 31 6.14 -6.28 -1.00
N ARG A 32 6.29 -5.23 -1.84
CA ARG A 32 5.62 -3.93 -1.64
C ARG A 32 4.11 -4.04 -1.75
N TYR A 33 3.63 -4.87 -2.69
CA TYR A 33 2.21 -5.15 -2.85
C TYR A 33 1.65 -5.95 -1.65
N ARG A 34 2.36 -7.00 -1.21
CA ARG A 34 1.97 -7.82 -0.05
C ARG A 34 2.07 -7.10 1.28
N ALA A 35 2.96 -6.11 1.40
CA ALA A 35 3.01 -5.24 2.56
C ALA A 35 1.67 -4.50 2.79
N GLY A 36 0.83 -4.44 1.75
CA GLY A 36 -0.52 -3.91 1.82
C GLY A 36 -0.52 -2.39 1.97
N THR A 37 -1.32 -1.71 1.17
CA THR A 37 -1.91 -0.46 1.65
C THR A 37 -3.15 -0.88 2.44
N ASN A 38 -3.18 -0.56 3.74
CA ASN A 38 -4.39 -0.72 4.55
C ASN A 38 -5.41 0.32 4.07
N LEU A 39 -6.16 -0.02 3.01
CA LEU A 39 -7.21 0.83 2.47
C LEU A 39 -8.44 0.70 3.37
N VAL A 40 -8.82 1.82 3.98
CA VAL A 40 -10.02 1.92 4.81
C VAL A 40 -11.04 2.76 4.05
N LEU A 41 -12.25 2.23 3.87
CA LEU A 41 -13.35 2.99 3.27
C LEU A 41 -13.83 4.03 4.30
N LEU A 42 -13.77 5.30 3.92
CA LEU A 42 -14.32 6.39 4.73
C LEU A 42 -15.83 6.48 4.54
N GLU A 43 -16.52 6.91 5.58
CA GLU A 43 -17.92 7.29 5.48
C GLU A 43 -18.09 8.45 4.47
N PRO A 44 -19.21 8.52 3.73
CA PRO A 44 -19.40 9.54 2.69
C PRO A 44 -19.26 10.97 3.19
N GLU A 45 -19.66 11.26 4.43
CA GLU A 45 -19.54 12.60 5.00
C GLU A 45 -18.08 12.97 5.28
N VAL A 46 -17.30 12.02 5.81
CA VAL A 46 -15.87 12.21 6.04
C VAL A 46 -15.13 12.37 4.71
N ALA A 47 -15.47 11.57 3.70
CA ALA A 47 -14.89 11.70 2.36
C ALA A 47 -15.22 13.04 1.69
N LYS A 48 -16.38 13.65 1.98
CA LYS A 48 -16.72 15.00 1.49
C LYS A 48 -15.92 16.10 2.20
N ALA A 49 -15.59 15.89 3.48
CA ALA A 49 -14.85 16.87 4.28
C ALA A 49 -13.35 16.94 3.92
N PHE A 50 -12.78 15.83 3.42
CA PHE A 50 -11.35 15.74 3.12
C PHE A 50 -11.08 15.52 1.62
N PRO A 51 -10.29 16.39 0.95
CA PRO A 51 -10.07 16.32 -0.49
C PRO A 51 -9.14 15.18 -0.93
N ASN A 52 -8.30 14.64 -0.03
CA ASN A 52 -7.40 13.52 -0.31
C ASN A 52 -6.92 12.81 0.97
N ASP A 53 -6.24 11.69 0.78
CA ASP A 53 -5.63 10.86 1.82
C ASP A 53 -4.60 11.62 2.68
N LYS A 54 -3.82 12.51 2.08
CA LYS A 54 -2.85 13.35 2.82
C LYS A 54 -3.55 14.22 3.86
N ALA A 55 -4.67 14.84 3.52
CA ALA A 55 -5.45 15.68 4.43
C ALA A 55 -6.02 14.86 5.61
N VAL A 56 -6.54 13.66 5.33
CA VAL A 56 -7.04 12.74 6.37
C VAL A 56 -5.92 12.33 7.31
N ASN A 57 -4.77 11.92 6.77
CA ASN A 57 -3.65 11.44 7.56
C ASN A 57 -3.05 12.54 8.45
N GLU A 58 -2.95 13.78 7.96
CA GLU A 58 -2.47 14.89 8.78
C GLU A 58 -3.45 15.20 9.94
N ALA A 59 -4.76 15.18 9.69
CA ALA A 59 -5.75 15.36 10.75
C ALA A 59 -5.64 14.27 11.82
N LEU A 60 -5.53 12.99 11.43
CA LEU A 60 -5.38 11.88 12.36
C LEU A 60 -4.07 11.98 13.18
N LYS A 61 -2.96 12.40 12.57
CA LYS A 61 -1.70 12.65 13.29
C LYS A 61 -1.86 13.71 14.38
N LEU A 62 -2.63 14.77 14.14
CA LEU A 62 -2.91 15.79 15.16
C LEU A 62 -3.69 15.20 16.33
N VAL A 63 -4.71 14.37 16.06
CA VAL A 63 -5.47 13.68 17.12
C VAL A 63 -4.56 12.78 17.95
N MET A 64 -3.63 12.04 17.33
CA MET A 64 -2.66 11.21 18.05
C MET A 64 -1.76 12.05 18.96
N LYS A 65 -1.28 13.22 18.49
CA LYS A 65 -0.48 14.13 19.31
C LYS A 65 -1.27 14.68 20.51
N LEU A 66 -2.52 15.08 20.30
CA LEU A 66 -3.39 15.57 21.37
C LEU A 66 -3.63 14.49 22.43
N LYS A 67 -3.89 13.26 22.01
CA LYS A 67 -4.02 12.11 22.90
C LYS A 67 -2.75 11.89 23.73
N GLN A 68 -1.57 11.95 23.12
CA GLN A 68 -0.30 11.80 23.83
C GLN A 68 -0.10 12.89 24.90
N VAL A 69 -0.47 14.13 24.60
CA VAL A 69 -0.39 15.24 25.56
C VAL A 69 -1.31 14.99 26.76
N GLN A 70 -2.54 14.52 26.52
CA GLN A 70 -3.48 14.16 27.58
C GLN A 70 -2.92 13.05 28.47
N GLU A 71 -2.42 11.96 27.87
CA GLU A 71 -1.86 10.83 28.61
C GLU A 71 -0.68 11.24 29.49
N ASN A 72 0.22 12.07 28.95
CA ASN A 72 1.35 12.61 29.71
C ASN A 72 0.87 13.49 30.86
N ALA A 73 -0.13 14.35 30.66
CA ALA A 73 -0.69 15.19 31.71
C ALA A 73 -1.33 14.37 32.85
N SER A 74 -2.02 13.27 32.50
CA SER A 74 -2.58 12.34 33.48
C SER A 74 -1.50 11.65 34.32
N GLN A 75 -0.35 11.29 33.73
CA GLN A 75 0.77 10.67 34.45
C GLN A 75 1.38 11.58 35.52
N TYR A 76 1.40 12.90 35.31
CA TYR A 76 1.89 13.86 36.30
C TYR A 76 0.88 14.13 37.43
N SER A 77 -0.41 13.88 37.21
CA SER A 77 -1.44 14.00 38.25
C SER A 77 -1.48 12.81 39.21
N THR A 78 -1.04 11.61 38.78
CA THR A 78 -1.02 10.39 39.61
C THR A 78 0.22 10.28 40.52
N LYS A 79 1.19 11.20 40.38
CA LYS A 79 2.41 11.26 41.20
C LYS A 79 2.35 12.29 42.36
N ARG A 80 1.16 12.83 42.65
CA ARG A 80 0.91 13.67 43.85
C ARG A 80 0.22 12.86 44.94
#